data_AF-A0A524ES25-F1
#
_entry.id   AF-A0A524ES25-F1
#
_cell.length_a   1.000
_cell.length_b   1.000
_cell.length_c   1.000
_cell.angle_alpha   90.00
_cell.angle_beta   90.00
_cell.angle_gamma   90.00
#
_symmetry.space_group_name_H-M   'P 1'
#
loop_
_entity.id
_entity.type
_entity.pdbx_description
1 polymer ?
#
loop_
_entity_poly.entity_id
_entity_poly.type
_entity_poly.pdbx_seq_one_letter_code
_entity_poly.pdbx_strand_id
1 'polypeptide(L)'
;MVDKVIPYLINLGEVIPARSKATLLNEIAMALIECINIYGAKKVSKKGKISKIATCFWPVRLIPLTDTRASVCSYFLNKQEDLKLGPFNLFPPPPQNVIKGADPSTFLESLESYNSAYLKKSKNYKRAPVIQEALFNTNEIGYFKNFFLNQYNLSSFGEPHFLLEGEPISKSVNQIKIVQDIYDFVNLKDVHTLDNYAQQIIQLCEKWVKKSSLEVEKIKGTTVDTREEEKQLARLNSELKQEKERNLNNKPEELLKSGNYRVSDKTGEFNNHINAIKNAVERVKNAVNQKDLFLLDEGMNELELRYNDLGNSISRFNTEIAQLEKNLDRESKDIQNSHNKKVSDLERRIYEVEKDIDAKHKGLSSDLASAEDINLQIKNEKQSCLDNIESIKNKELTDLQSFFNNYTIEIKTQNIVVGIPIFIFYFVDPNTNKTAERAPVLPLLIEKGKIQRTKITEKFRRELHNLMNKYTPMVDLVEKEGEKGNLMEAIKNVDTQLEDAVNDLRMQKILSKKEADQAKEVINNIVW
;
A
#
# COMPACT_ATOMS: atom_id res chain seq x y z
N MET A 1 -4.39 47.97 -17.35
CA MET A 1 -4.79 48.06 -18.77
C MET A 1 -4.89 46.64 -19.30
N VAL A 2 -5.89 46.33 -20.10
CA VAL A 2 -5.98 45.04 -20.76
C VAL A 2 -5.04 45.08 -21.95
N ASP A 3 -3.87 44.47 -21.81
CA ASP A 3 -2.83 44.63 -22.83
C ASP A 3 -3.09 43.78 -24.09
N LYS A 4 -3.95 42.73 -24.02
CA LYS A 4 -4.29 41.84 -25.14
C LYS A 4 -5.63 41.09 -24.96
N VAL A 5 -6.76 41.58 -25.48
CA VAL A 5 -8.02 40.78 -25.50
C VAL A 5 -8.05 39.82 -26.67
N ILE A 6 -8.30 38.54 -26.38
CA ILE A 6 -8.45 37.50 -27.39
C ILE A 6 -9.39 36.39 -26.93
N PRO A 7 -10.50 36.11 -27.66
CA PRO A 7 -10.55 35.15 -28.79
C PRO A 7 -11.54 35.40 -29.95
N TYR A 8 -11.25 34.76 -31.08
CA TYR A 8 -11.95 34.79 -32.37
C TYR A 8 -13.03 33.71 -32.53
N LEU A 9 -13.90 33.91 -33.53
CA LEU A 9 -15.17 33.22 -33.77
C LEU A 9 -15.14 32.21 -34.93
N ILE A 10 -14.34 32.45 -35.98
CA ILE A 10 -14.44 31.69 -37.23
C ILE A 10 -13.07 31.17 -37.66
N ASN A 11 -12.69 29.94 -37.31
CA ASN A 11 -11.47 29.36 -37.87
C ASN A 11 -11.65 29.12 -39.39
N LEU A 12 -11.13 30.04 -40.22
CA LEU A 12 -11.15 29.97 -41.68
C LEU A 12 -9.87 29.33 -42.28
N GLY A 13 -8.94 28.85 -41.46
CA GLY A 13 -7.63 28.33 -41.90
C GLY A 13 -6.44 29.23 -41.52
N GLU A 14 -5.24 28.66 -41.62
CA GLU A 14 -3.95 29.13 -41.09
C GLU A 14 -3.45 30.47 -41.67
N VAL A 15 -4.01 31.61 -41.26
CA VAL A 15 -3.33 32.93 -41.32
C VAL A 15 -3.93 33.79 -40.22
N ILE A 16 -3.14 34.63 -39.53
CA ILE A 16 -3.63 35.72 -38.68
C ILE A 16 -3.98 36.91 -39.60
N PRO A 17 -5.26 37.24 -39.87
CA PRO A 17 -5.60 38.44 -40.62
C PRO A 17 -5.98 39.54 -39.63
N ALA A 18 -5.68 40.79 -39.95
CA ALA A 18 -6.45 41.89 -39.39
C ALA A 18 -7.94 41.61 -39.64
N ARG A 19 -8.79 41.73 -38.61
CA ARG A 19 -10.23 41.43 -38.75
C ARG A 19 -10.81 42.36 -39.82
N SER A 20 -11.11 41.80 -40.99
CA SER A 20 -11.71 42.58 -42.07
C SER A 20 -13.14 42.98 -41.70
N LYS A 21 -13.64 44.07 -42.28
CA LYS A 21 -15.05 44.47 -42.11
C LYS A 21 -16.02 43.37 -42.54
N ALA A 22 -15.70 42.62 -43.59
CA ALA A 22 -16.47 41.45 -44.03
C ALA A 22 -16.52 40.35 -42.96
N THR A 23 -15.39 40.12 -42.27
CA THR A 23 -15.32 39.18 -41.15
C THR A 23 -16.22 39.60 -39.99
N LEU A 24 -16.21 40.89 -39.61
CA LEU A 24 -17.11 41.42 -38.57
C LEU A 24 -18.59 41.23 -38.95
N LEU A 25 -18.96 41.52 -40.20
CA LEU A 25 -20.33 41.35 -40.67
C LEU A 25 -20.79 39.88 -40.60
N ASN A 26 -19.92 38.95 -41.01
CA ASN A 26 -20.16 37.51 -40.86
C ASN A 26 -20.36 37.10 -39.39
N GLU A 27 -19.59 37.68 -38.47
CA GLU A 27 -19.74 37.43 -37.04
C GLU A 27 -21.06 38.00 -36.47
N ILE A 28 -21.45 39.23 -36.86
CA ILE A 28 -22.74 39.81 -36.45
C ILE A 28 -23.90 38.96 -36.99
N ALA A 29 -23.85 38.57 -38.27
CA ALA A 29 -24.88 37.74 -38.90
C ALA A 29 -25.02 36.39 -38.18
N MET A 30 -23.89 35.74 -37.87
CA MET A 30 -23.87 34.51 -37.07
C MET A 30 -24.45 34.69 -35.66
N ALA A 31 -24.12 35.80 -34.98
CA ALA A 31 -24.67 36.11 -33.66
C ALA A 31 -26.18 36.39 -33.72
N LEU A 32 -26.68 37.06 -34.76
CA LEU A 32 -28.12 37.25 -34.98
C LEU A 32 -28.84 35.91 -35.22
N ILE A 33 -28.25 35.02 -36.02
CA ILE A 33 -28.79 33.66 -36.22
C ILE A 33 -28.87 32.90 -34.90
N GLU A 34 -27.83 32.98 -34.06
CA GLU A 34 -27.87 32.36 -32.73
C GLU A 34 -28.91 33.00 -31.82
N CYS A 35 -29.07 34.33 -31.86
CA CYS A 35 -30.14 35.04 -31.16
C CYS A 35 -31.52 34.48 -31.57
N ILE A 36 -31.76 34.33 -32.87
CA ILE A 36 -32.99 33.77 -33.43
C ILE A 36 -33.20 32.33 -32.95
N ASN A 37 -32.15 31.53 -32.87
CA ASN A 37 -32.22 30.15 -32.40
C ASN A 37 -32.52 30.06 -30.90
N ILE A 38 -31.88 30.90 -30.08
CA ILE A 38 -32.04 30.92 -28.61
C ILE A 38 -33.45 31.38 -28.22
N TYR A 39 -33.90 32.50 -28.78
CA TYR A 39 -35.14 33.13 -28.38
C TYR A 39 -36.33 32.68 -29.24
N GLY A 40 -36.09 32.13 -30.43
CA GLY A 40 -37.08 31.71 -31.41
C GLY A 40 -37.54 32.85 -32.31
N ALA A 41 -37.54 32.63 -33.63
CA ALA A 41 -37.87 33.62 -34.66
C ALA A 41 -39.14 34.45 -34.36
N LYS A 42 -40.25 33.78 -34.05
CA LYS A 42 -41.53 34.45 -33.74
C LYS A 42 -41.47 35.36 -32.51
N LYS A 43 -40.67 35.00 -31.50
CA LYS A 43 -40.53 35.80 -30.28
C LYS A 43 -39.60 36.98 -30.50
N VAL A 44 -38.50 36.77 -31.24
CA VAL A 44 -37.56 37.83 -31.62
C VAL A 44 -38.27 38.93 -32.42
N SER A 45 -39.07 38.57 -33.43
CA SER A 45 -39.85 39.56 -34.19
C SER A 45 -40.89 40.32 -33.33
N LYS A 46 -41.39 39.72 -32.25
CA LYS A 46 -42.32 40.36 -31.30
C LYS A 46 -41.63 41.28 -30.28
N LYS A 47 -40.31 41.13 -30.07
CA LYS A 47 -39.55 41.99 -29.14
C LYS A 47 -39.31 43.41 -29.70
N GLY A 48 -39.69 43.64 -30.96
CA GLY A 48 -39.53 44.92 -31.64
C GLY A 48 -38.28 44.95 -32.53
N LYS A 49 -37.90 46.16 -32.94
CA LYS A 49 -36.73 46.39 -33.80
C LYS A 49 -35.45 46.50 -32.96
N ILE A 50 -34.32 46.13 -33.55
CA ILE A 50 -32.99 46.38 -33.02
C ILE A 50 -32.64 47.84 -33.31
N SER A 51 -32.41 48.65 -32.28
CA SER A 51 -31.95 50.04 -32.45
C SER A 51 -30.43 50.17 -32.45
N LYS A 52 -29.73 49.25 -31.78
CA LYS A 52 -28.29 49.29 -31.60
C LYS A 52 -27.72 47.88 -31.67
N ILE A 53 -26.53 47.78 -32.24
CA ILE A 53 -25.68 46.58 -32.16
C ILE A 53 -24.37 47.05 -31.54
N ALA A 54 -23.99 46.46 -30.42
CA ALA A 54 -22.71 46.75 -29.79
C ALA A 54 -21.85 45.50 -29.70
N THR A 55 -20.53 45.68 -29.83
CA THR A 55 -19.54 44.66 -29.50
C THR A 55 -18.87 45.02 -28.20
N CYS A 56 -18.87 44.09 -27.25
CA CYS A 56 -18.09 44.23 -26.04
C CYS A 56 -17.22 43.01 -25.77
N PHE A 57 -16.24 43.16 -24.89
CA PHE A 57 -15.37 42.08 -24.48
C PHE A 57 -15.50 41.83 -22.99
N TRP A 58 -15.82 40.58 -22.65
CA TRP A 58 -15.81 40.10 -21.28
C TRP A 58 -14.37 39.82 -20.85
N PRO A 59 -13.81 40.59 -19.91
CA PRO A 59 -12.44 40.40 -19.43
C PRO A 59 -12.27 39.09 -18.65
N VAL A 60 -11.22 38.36 -19.00
CA VAL A 60 -10.85 37.08 -18.40
C VAL A 60 -9.34 37.06 -18.19
N ARG A 61 -8.87 36.63 -17.03
CA ARG A 61 -7.45 36.44 -16.75
C ARG A 61 -7.04 35.01 -17.04
N LEU A 62 -6.00 34.85 -17.84
CA LEU A 62 -5.29 33.59 -18.01
C LEU A 62 -4.13 33.58 -17.04
N ILE A 63 -4.13 32.64 -16.10
CA ILE A 63 -3.07 32.49 -15.10
C ILE A 63 -2.38 31.15 -15.36
N PRO A 64 -1.10 31.13 -15.78
CA PRO A 64 -0.38 29.89 -16.02
C PRO A 64 -0.19 29.14 -14.69
N LEU A 65 -0.54 27.85 -14.69
CA LEU A 65 -0.23 26.92 -13.60
C LEU A 65 1.01 26.08 -13.93
N THR A 66 1.24 25.81 -15.22
CA THR A 66 2.46 25.19 -15.75
C THR A 66 2.86 25.87 -17.08
N ASP A 67 3.95 25.42 -17.69
CA ASP A 67 4.40 25.93 -19.00
C ASP A 67 3.39 25.74 -20.14
N THR A 68 2.46 24.78 -19.99
CA THR A 68 1.50 24.41 -21.04
C THR A 68 0.03 24.44 -20.57
N ARG A 69 -0.23 24.78 -19.30
CA ARG A 69 -1.57 24.80 -18.73
C ARG A 69 -1.84 26.13 -18.04
N ALA A 70 -3.01 26.70 -18.31
CA ALA A 70 -3.48 27.92 -17.66
C ALA A 70 -4.90 27.78 -17.11
N SER A 71 -5.15 28.38 -15.95
CA SER A 71 -6.49 28.61 -15.43
C SER A 71 -7.11 29.84 -16.08
N VAL A 72 -8.43 29.77 -16.25
CA VAL A 72 -9.24 30.83 -16.84
C VAL A 72 -10.13 31.42 -15.75
N CYS A 73 -9.97 32.72 -15.48
CA CYS A 73 -10.65 33.35 -14.35
C CYS A 73 -11.37 34.64 -14.72
N SER A 74 -12.58 34.87 -14.19
CA SER A 74 -13.28 36.15 -14.27
C SER A 74 -14.25 36.41 -13.12
N TYR A 75 -14.31 37.66 -12.67
CA TYR A 75 -15.27 38.14 -11.67
C TYR A 75 -16.65 38.49 -12.25
N PHE A 76 -16.83 38.43 -13.56
CA PHE A 76 -18.05 38.91 -14.21
C PHE A 76 -19.34 38.21 -13.74
N LEU A 77 -19.26 36.92 -13.40
CA LEU A 77 -20.38 36.17 -12.83
C LEU A 77 -20.24 35.94 -11.30
N ASN A 78 -19.22 36.54 -10.67
CA ASN A 78 -18.88 36.40 -9.25
C ASN A 78 -18.90 34.94 -8.74
N LYS A 79 -18.36 34.01 -9.56
CA LYS A 79 -18.38 32.57 -9.27
C LYS A 79 -17.28 32.17 -8.31
N GLN A 80 -17.52 31.09 -7.57
CA GLN A 80 -16.58 30.43 -6.68
C GLN A 80 -16.66 28.93 -6.91
N GLU A 81 -15.51 28.28 -7.06
CA GLU A 81 -15.43 26.83 -7.25
C GLU A 81 -14.84 26.17 -6.02
N ASP A 82 -15.47 25.09 -5.56
CA ASP A 82 -15.00 24.24 -4.47
C ASP A 82 -14.17 23.08 -5.05
N LEU A 83 -12.86 23.10 -4.78
CA LEU A 83 -11.89 22.19 -5.34
C LEU A 83 -11.31 21.29 -4.24
N LYS A 84 -11.38 19.97 -4.45
CA LYS A 84 -10.82 18.99 -3.51
C LYS A 84 -9.32 18.79 -3.70
N LEU A 85 -8.54 19.83 -3.44
CA LEU A 85 -7.10 19.87 -3.69
C LEU A 85 -6.28 20.49 -2.54
N GLY A 86 -6.91 20.81 -1.42
CA GLY A 86 -6.23 21.33 -0.23
C GLY A 86 -5.31 20.31 0.44
N PRO A 87 -4.86 20.56 1.68
CA PRO A 87 -4.03 19.61 2.40
C PRO A 87 -4.74 18.27 2.61
N PHE A 88 -3.97 17.20 2.78
CA PHE A 88 -4.49 15.91 3.22
C PHE A 88 -5.17 16.04 4.60
N ASN A 89 -6.24 15.29 4.82
CA ASN A 89 -6.91 15.19 6.12
C ASN A 89 -5.95 14.85 7.27
N LEU A 90 -4.97 13.98 7.00
CA LEU A 90 -3.89 13.69 7.92
C LEU A 90 -2.60 13.49 7.14
N PHE A 91 -1.66 14.43 7.34
CA PHE A 91 -0.34 14.31 6.76
C PHE A 91 0.56 13.41 7.63
N PRO A 92 1.25 12.40 7.07
CA PRO A 92 2.18 11.58 7.85
C PRO A 92 3.31 12.42 8.46
N PRO A 93 3.69 12.18 9.72
CA PRO A 93 4.92 12.76 10.27
C PRO A 93 6.16 12.16 9.57
N PRO A 94 7.32 12.84 9.62
CA PRO A 94 8.56 12.29 9.07
C PRO A 94 8.87 10.90 9.65
N PRO A 95 9.17 9.88 8.82
CA PRO A 95 9.42 8.52 9.27
C PRO A 95 10.45 8.41 10.39
N GLN A 96 11.54 9.16 10.30
CA GLN A 96 12.62 9.15 11.31
C GLN A 96 12.17 9.59 12.72
N ASN A 97 11.09 10.37 12.82
CA ASN A 97 10.59 10.86 14.09
C ASN A 97 9.71 9.82 14.81
N VAL A 98 9.11 8.90 14.07
CA VAL A 98 8.13 7.93 14.58
C VAL A 98 8.66 6.50 14.56
N ILE A 99 9.29 6.09 13.46
CA ILE A 99 9.82 4.74 13.29
C ILE A 99 11.12 4.61 14.08
N LYS A 100 11.04 4.02 15.27
CA LYS A 100 12.15 3.85 16.21
C LYS A 100 12.10 2.44 16.80
N GLY A 101 13.26 1.92 17.17
CA GLY A 101 13.38 0.63 17.86
C GLY A 101 14.67 0.56 18.64
N ALA A 102 14.69 -0.22 19.72
CA ALA A 102 15.91 -0.55 20.45
C ALA A 102 16.58 -1.80 19.85
N ASP A 103 15.77 -2.67 19.27
CA ASP A 103 16.09 -3.96 18.67
C ASP A 103 15.27 -4.17 17.37
N PRO A 104 15.58 -5.20 16.55
CA PRO A 104 14.89 -5.45 15.29
C PRO A 104 13.37 -5.67 15.43
N SER A 105 12.91 -6.31 16.51
CA SER A 105 11.49 -6.59 16.74
C SER A 105 10.71 -5.33 17.06
N THR A 106 11.20 -4.52 18.00
CA THR A 106 10.58 -3.22 18.33
C THR A 106 10.63 -2.24 17.17
N PHE A 107 11.67 -2.30 16.33
CA PHE A 107 11.70 -1.56 15.07
C PHE A 107 10.61 -2.01 14.10
N LEU A 108 10.43 -3.31 13.91
CA LEU A 108 9.39 -3.86 13.04
C LEU A 108 8.00 -3.44 13.51
N GLU A 109 7.68 -3.56 14.79
CA GLU A 109 6.40 -3.11 15.36
C GLU A 109 6.15 -1.61 15.09
N SER A 110 7.20 -0.79 15.23
CA SER A 110 7.12 0.65 14.96
C SER A 110 6.88 0.94 13.48
N LEU A 111 7.50 0.18 12.57
CA LEU A 111 7.32 0.28 11.12
C LEU A 111 5.88 -0.12 10.72
N GLU A 112 5.39 -1.26 11.23
CA GLU A 112 4.02 -1.75 10.99
C GLU A 112 2.96 -0.76 11.50
N SER A 113 3.21 -0.19 12.69
CA SER A 113 2.36 0.83 13.29
C SER A 113 2.32 2.09 12.42
N TYR A 114 3.47 2.57 11.94
CA TYR A 114 3.54 3.72 11.02
C TYR A 114 2.76 3.45 9.73
N ASN A 115 2.98 2.29 9.10
CA ASN A 115 2.29 1.91 7.88
C ASN A 115 0.76 1.87 8.09
N SER A 116 0.32 1.20 9.15
CA SER A 116 -1.10 1.03 9.48
C SER A 116 -1.80 2.32 9.90
N ALA A 117 -1.09 3.19 10.63
CA ALA A 117 -1.64 4.45 11.12
C ALA A 117 -1.74 5.50 10.00
N TYR A 118 -0.74 5.58 9.14
CA TYR A 118 -0.59 6.67 8.18
C TYR A 118 -0.78 6.23 6.73
N LEU A 119 0.01 5.28 6.23
CA LEU A 119 0.12 4.96 4.79
C LEU A 119 -1.04 4.12 4.25
N LYS A 120 -1.49 3.10 5.00
CA LYS A 120 -2.53 2.16 4.55
C LYS A 120 -3.93 2.78 4.51
N LYS A 121 -4.17 3.88 5.23
CA LYS A 121 -5.48 4.48 5.41
C LYS A 121 -5.75 5.53 4.34
N SER A 122 -6.39 5.12 3.24
CA SER A 122 -6.80 6.01 2.13
C SER A 122 -7.59 7.26 2.56
N LYS A 123 -8.31 7.21 3.69
CA LYS A 123 -9.03 8.36 4.26
C LYS A 123 -8.13 9.51 4.74
N ASN A 124 -6.88 9.21 5.11
CA ASN A 124 -5.88 10.20 5.54
C ASN A 124 -5.51 11.11 4.37
N TYR A 125 -5.49 10.56 3.15
CA TYR A 125 -5.11 11.21 1.91
C TYR A 125 -6.29 11.84 1.16
N LYS A 126 -7.47 11.93 1.79
CA LYS A 126 -8.55 12.75 1.22
C LYS A 126 -8.16 14.22 1.37
N ARG A 127 -8.21 14.95 0.26
CA ARG A 127 -7.95 16.39 0.18
C ARG A 127 -9.08 17.19 0.82
N ALA A 128 -8.73 18.22 1.58
CA ALA A 128 -9.67 19.22 2.06
C ALA A 128 -10.20 20.08 0.89
N PRO A 129 -11.44 20.60 0.97
CA PRO A 129 -11.97 21.54 -0.02
C PRO A 129 -11.24 22.89 0.08
N VAL A 130 -11.01 23.50 -1.08
CA VAL A 130 -10.40 24.82 -1.24
C VAL A 130 -11.28 25.63 -2.18
N ILE A 131 -11.63 26.85 -1.77
CA ILE A 131 -12.48 27.74 -2.56
C ILE A 131 -11.58 28.62 -3.44
N GLN A 132 -11.75 28.53 -4.76
CA GLN A 132 -11.14 29.45 -5.70
C GLN A 132 -12.20 30.42 -6.23
N GLU A 133 -12.02 31.71 -5.96
CA GLU A 133 -12.85 32.75 -6.56
C GLU A 133 -12.55 32.93 -8.05
N ALA A 134 -13.56 33.38 -8.79
CA ALA A 134 -13.48 33.75 -10.20
C ALA A 134 -13.06 32.62 -11.15
N LEU A 135 -12.88 31.37 -10.70
CA LEU A 135 -12.48 30.28 -11.58
C LEU A 135 -13.66 29.83 -12.46
N PHE A 136 -13.38 29.56 -13.73
CA PHE A 136 -14.34 28.93 -14.62
C PHE A 136 -14.56 27.47 -14.23
N ASN A 137 -15.83 27.06 -14.17
CA ASN A 137 -16.17 25.66 -13.93
C ASN A 137 -15.90 24.79 -15.17
N THR A 138 -16.10 23.48 -15.00
CA THR A 138 -15.83 22.48 -16.04
C THR A 138 -16.63 22.69 -17.33
N ASN A 139 -17.86 23.17 -17.23
CA ASN A 139 -18.69 23.46 -18.42
C ASN A 139 -18.18 24.71 -19.15
N GLU A 140 -17.78 25.73 -18.40
CA GLU A 140 -17.24 26.97 -18.95
C GLU A 140 -15.87 26.75 -19.60
N ILE A 141 -14.97 26.00 -18.96
CA ILE A 141 -13.71 25.58 -19.56
C ILE A 141 -13.97 24.75 -20.82
N GLY A 142 -14.86 23.76 -20.75
CA GLY A 142 -15.22 22.94 -21.91
C GLY A 142 -15.74 23.76 -23.09
N TYR A 143 -16.45 24.85 -22.82
CA TYR A 143 -16.96 25.77 -23.83
C TYR A 143 -15.91 26.75 -24.34
N PHE A 144 -15.22 27.45 -23.44
CA PHE A 144 -14.34 28.56 -23.79
C PHE A 144 -12.93 28.11 -24.21
N LYS A 145 -12.52 26.86 -23.96
CA LYS A 145 -11.15 26.40 -24.27
C LYS A 145 -10.70 26.68 -25.71
N ASN A 146 -11.58 26.44 -26.69
CA ASN A 146 -11.25 26.59 -28.10
C ASN A 146 -11.11 28.05 -28.52
N PHE A 147 -11.75 28.94 -27.77
CA PHE A 147 -11.66 30.36 -28.02
C PHE A 147 -10.23 30.84 -27.74
N PHE A 148 -9.66 30.48 -26.59
CA PHE A 148 -8.33 30.97 -26.18
C PHE A 148 -7.15 30.51 -27.06
N LEU A 149 -7.36 29.57 -27.99
CA LEU A 149 -6.29 29.02 -28.84
C LEU A 149 -5.77 30.00 -29.90
N ASN A 150 -6.55 31.00 -30.31
CA ASN A 150 -6.17 31.90 -31.42
C ASN A 150 -5.97 33.32 -30.93
N GLN A 151 -4.73 33.78 -30.79
CA GLN A 151 -4.33 35.08 -30.24
C GLN A 151 -4.41 36.26 -31.28
N TYR A 152 -5.04 37.39 -30.95
CA TYR A 152 -5.23 38.62 -31.75
C TYR A 152 -4.87 39.88 -30.94
N ASN A 153 -4.64 41.02 -31.59
CA ASN A 153 -4.39 42.27 -30.88
C ASN A 153 -5.61 43.19 -30.98
N LEU A 154 -6.17 43.67 -29.86
CA LEU A 154 -7.26 44.67 -29.89
C LEU A 154 -6.90 45.93 -30.65
N SER A 155 -5.62 46.30 -30.68
CA SER A 155 -5.18 47.48 -31.43
C SER A 155 -5.40 47.32 -32.95
N SER A 156 -5.68 46.11 -33.42
CA SER A 156 -6.08 45.82 -34.82
C SER A 156 -7.59 45.96 -35.06
N PHE A 157 -8.37 46.20 -34.02
CA PHE A 157 -9.82 46.36 -34.09
C PHE A 157 -10.15 47.82 -34.41
N GLY A 158 -10.44 48.11 -35.69
CA GLY A 158 -10.77 49.46 -36.14
C GLY A 158 -12.17 49.94 -35.76
N GLU A 159 -13.05 49.03 -35.34
CA GLU A 159 -14.47 49.30 -35.11
C GLU A 159 -14.77 49.58 -33.62
N PRO A 160 -15.83 50.36 -33.31
CA PRO A 160 -16.20 50.67 -31.94
C PRO A 160 -16.46 49.40 -31.12
N HIS A 161 -15.87 49.37 -29.92
CA HIS A 161 -16.05 48.29 -28.96
C HIS A 161 -15.80 48.81 -27.54
N PHE A 162 -16.24 48.06 -26.53
CA PHE A 162 -15.97 48.39 -25.13
C PHE A 162 -15.62 47.14 -24.30
N LEU A 163 -14.96 47.34 -23.17
CA LEU A 163 -14.67 46.28 -22.21
C LEU A 163 -15.75 46.26 -21.13
N LEU A 164 -16.16 45.06 -20.71
CA LEU A 164 -16.99 44.89 -19.52
C LEU A 164 -16.11 44.99 -18.26
N GLU A 165 -15.54 46.16 -18.02
CA GLU A 165 -14.66 46.50 -16.89
C GLU A 165 -15.07 47.82 -16.25
N GLY A 166 -14.76 48.01 -14.96
CA GLY A 166 -15.03 49.23 -14.20
C GLY A 166 -16.26 49.10 -13.29
N GLU A 167 -16.62 50.19 -12.61
CA GLU A 167 -17.89 50.21 -11.87
C GLU A 167 -19.02 49.98 -12.88
N PRO A 168 -19.73 48.85 -12.74
CA PRO A 168 -20.16 48.30 -11.46
C PRO A 168 -19.72 46.86 -11.16
N ILE A 169 -18.69 46.37 -11.84
CA ILE A 169 -18.05 45.12 -11.49
C ILE A 169 -17.15 45.39 -10.27
N SER A 170 -17.53 44.81 -9.12
CA SER A 170 -16.96 45.13 -7.81
C SER A 170 -15.46 44.82 -7.66
N LYS A 171 -14.93 43.89 -8.46
CA LYS A 171 -13.52 43.49 -8.44
C LYS A 171 -12.93 43.53 -9.85
N SER A 172 -11.75 44.11 -9.97
CA SER A 172 -11.03 44.10 -11.25
C SER A 172 -10.53 42.70 -11.55
N VAL A 173 -10.60 42.28 -12.81
CA VAL A 173 -9.97 41.05 -13.30
C VAL A 173 -8.47 41.01 -12.97
N ASN A 174 -7.83 42.17 -12.83
CA ASN A 174 -6.41 42.28 -12.46
C ASN A 174 -6.08 41.90 -11.01
N GLN A 175 -7.10 41.85 -10.15
CA GLN A 175 -6.95 41.50 -8.75
C GLN A 175 -7.08 39.99 -8.49
N ILE A 176 -7.47 39.21 -9.52
CA ILE A 176 -7.60 37.76 -9.39
C ILE A 176 -6.25 37.14 -9.07
N LYS A 177 -6.24 36.29 -8.04
CA LYS A 177 -5.11 35.45 -7.66
C LYS A 177 -5.57 34.00 -7.56
N ILE A 178 -4.70 33.09 -7.97
CA ILE A 178 -4.85 31.65 -7.69
C ILE A 178 -4.37 31.40 -6.27
N VAL A 179 -5.16 30.69 -5.48
CA VAL A 179 -4.80 30.32 -4.10
C VAL A 179 -3.59 29.38 -4.09
N GLN A 180 -2.74 29.50 -3.07
CA GLN A 180 -1.47 28.78 -3.02
C GLN A 180 -1.64 27.25 -3.07
N ASP A 181 -2.71 26.71 -2.47
CA ASP A 181 -2.99 25.28 -2.47
C ASP A 181 -3.12 24.68 -3.89
N ILE A 182 -3.60 25.45 -4.86
CA ILE A 182 -3.66 25.00 -6.26
C ILE A 182 -2.25 24.85 -6.84
N TYR A 183 -1.35 25.78 -6.56
CA TYR A 183 0.04 25.66 -7.00
C TYR A 183 0.76 24.51 -6.30
N ASP A 184 0.55 24.35 -5.00
CA ASP A 184 1.15 23.26 -4.22
C ASP A 184 0.66 21.88 -4.72
N PHE A 185 -0.63 21.77 -5.06
CA PHE A 185 -1.21 20.58 -5.67
C PHE A 185 -0.65 20.29 -7.07
N VAL A 186 -0.63 21.30 -7.96
CA VAL A 186 -0.10 21.17 -9.33
C VAL A 186 1.38 20.80 -9.34
N ASN A 187 2.16 21.36 -8.42
CA ASN A 187 3.58 21.05 -8.25
C ASN A 187 3.81 19.74 -7.49
N LEU A 188 2.76 18.98 -7.17
CA LEU A 188 2.83 17.69 -6.50
C LEU A 188 3.68 17.73 -5.21
N LYS A 189 3.62 18.85 -4.46
CA LYS A 189 4.46 19.11 -3.28
C LYS A 189 4.35 17.99 -2.24
N ASP A 190 3.14 17.52 -1.99
CA ASP A 190 2.88 16.44 -1.05
C ASP A 190 3.42 15.10 -1.54
N VAL A 191 3.31 14.83 -2.85
CA VAL A 191 3.87 13.61 -3.47
C VAL A 191 5.38 13.60 -3.36
N HIS A 192 6.05 14.72 -3.64
CA HIS A 192 7.50 14.85 -3.45
C HIS A 192 7.91 14.63 -1.99
N THR A 193 7.08 15.06 -1.05
CA THR A 193 7.31 14.79 0.38
C THR A 193 7.15 13.31 0.71
N LEU A 194 6.17 12.62 0.11
CA LEU A 194 6.02 11.17 0.24
C LEU A 194 7.17 10.38 -0.40
N ASP A 195 7.68 10.81 -1.56
CA ASP A 195 8.88 10.24 -2.18
C ASP A 195 10.09 10.37 -1.23
N ASN A 196 10.26 11.53 -0.58
CA ASN A 196 11.30 11.72 0.44
C ASN A 196 11.11 10.78 1.64
N TYR A 197 9.87 10.55 2.09
CA TYR A 197 9.58 9.61 3.17
C TYR A 197 9.85 8.16 2.76
N ALA A 198 9.57 7.78 1.52
CA ALA A 198 9.91 6.48 0.97
C ALA A 198 11.43 6.23 1.07
N GLN A 199 12.26 7.22 0.70
CA GLN A 199 13.71 7.14 0.84
C GLN A 199 14.16 7.01 2.30
N GLN A 200 13.53 7.75 3.22
CA GLN A 200 13.84 7.63 4.66
C GLN A 200 13.48 6.24 5.19
N ILE A 201 12.34 5.67 4.81
CA ILE A 201 11.93 4.32 5.21
C ILE A 201 12.93 3.28 4.67
N ILE A 202 13.35 3.41 3.40
CA ILE A 202 14.38 2.54 2.81
C ILE A 202 15.66 2.58 3.65
N GLN A 203 16.18 3.78 3.93
CA GLN A 203 17.42 3.95 4.70
C GLN A 203 17.30 3.37 6.12
N LEU A 204 16.16 3.59 6.79
CA LEU A 204 15.92 3.02 8.12
C LEU A 204 15.89 1.49 8.07
N CYS A 205 15.16 0.91 7.12
CA CYS A 205 15.06 -0.55 6.99
C CYS A 205 16.42 -1.17 6.62
N GLU A 206 17.18 -0.57 5.69
CA GLU A 206 18.51 -1.05 5.33
C GLU A 206 19.48 -1.02 6.50
N LYS A 207 19.44 0.06 7.31
CA LYS A 207 20.24 0.17 8.53
C LYS A 207 19.92 -0.96 9.51
N TRP A 208 18.65 -1.27 9.72
CA TRP A 208 18.21 -2.31 10.66
C TRP A 208 18.46 -3.73 10.13
N VAL A 209 18.20 -3.99 8.85
CA VAL A 209 18.54 -5.27 8.22
C VAL A 209 20.03 -5.52 8.29
N LYS A 210 20.88 -4.50 8.06
CA LYS A 210 22.33 -4.63 8.21
C LYS A 210 22.74 -4.93 9.65
N LYS A 211 22.15 -4.25 10.63
CA LYS A 211 22.41 -4.50 12.06
C LYS A 211 22.00 -5.92 12.47
N SER A 212 20.81 -6.35 12.07
CA SER A 212 20.31 -7.69 12.37
C SER A 212 21.10 -8.78 11.62
N SER A 213 21.54 -8.53 10.38
CA SER A 213 22.40 -9.46 9.65
C SER A 213 23.74 -9.69 10.37
N LEU A 214 24.32 -8.66 10.98
CA LEU A 214 25.51 -8.80 11.82
C LEU A 214 25.24 -9.61 13.09
N GLU A 215 24.05 -9.49 13.68
CA GLU A 215 23.63 -10.34 14.81
C GLU A 215 23.43 -11.80 14.39
N VAL A 216 22.82 -12.04 13.22
CA VAL A 216 22.71 -13.36 12.60
C VAL A 216 24.08 -13.97 12.35
N GLU A 217 25.04 -13.19 11.80
CA GLU A 217 26.42 -13.65 11.61
C GLU A 217 27.13 -13.95 12.94
N LYS A 218 26.88 -13.16 14.00
CA LYS A 218 27.38 -13.48 15.34
C LYS A 218 26.81 -14.79 15.87
N ILE A 219 25.51 -15.04 15.71
CA ILE A 219 24.87 -16.30 16.11
C ILE A 219 25.49 -17.46 15.32
N LYS A 220 25.66 -17.33 13.99
CA LYS A 220 26.33 -18.33 13.15
C LYS A 220 27.79 -18.57 13.54
N GLY A 221 28.50 -17.53 13.96
CA GLY A 221 29.88 -17.59 14.43
C GLY A 221 30.04 -18.06 15.87
N THR A 222 28.95 -18.26 16.60
CA THR A 222 28.98 -18.75 17.98
C THR A 222 29.18 -20.26 17.96
N THR A 223 30.41 -20.72 18.20
CA THR A 223 30.67 -22.14 18.51
C THR A 223 29.99 -22.51 19.82
N VAL A 224 29.12 -23.52 19.79
CA VAL A 224 28.54 -24.10 21.00
C VAL A 224 29.68 -24.74 21.81
N ASP A 225 29.91 -24.24 23.03
CA ASP A 225 30.92 -24.83 23.92
C ASP A 225 30.36 -26.11 24.56
N THR A 226 30.73 -27.24 23.96
CA THR A 226 30.43 -28.62 24.41
C THR A 226 31.67 -29.32 24.96
N ARG A 227 32.80 -28.62 25.11
CA ARG A 227 34.10 -29.25 25.40
C ARG A 227 34.12 -30.02 26.73
N GLU A 228 33.43 -29.51 27.75
CA GLU A 228 33.35 -30.18 29.05
C GLU A 228 32.41 -31.38 29.01
N GLU A 229 31.27 -31.27 28.32
CA GLU A 229 30.34 -32.38 28.09
C GLU A 229 30.97 -33.48 27.22
N GLU A 230 31.74 -33.13 26.19
CA GLU A 230 32.47 -34.07 25.34
C GLU A 230 33.58 -34.80 26.11
N LYS A 231 34.32 -34.10 26.99
CA LYS A 231 35.28 -34.75 27.90
C LYS A 231 34.58 -35.70 28.86
N GLN A 232 33.44 -35.29 29.42
CA GLN A 232 32.64 -36.13 30.31
C GLN A 232 32.10 -37.36 29.58
N LEU A 233 31.61 -37.20 28.35
CA LEU A 233 31.13 -38.28 27.49
C LEU A 233 32.25 -39.26 27.13
N ALA A 234 33.44 -38.77 26.78
CA ALA A 234 34.60 -39.60 26.50
C ALA A 234 35.03 -40.43 27.73
N ARG A 235 35.01 -39.81 28.91
CA ARG A 235 35.30 -40.49 30.18
C ARG A 235 34.26 -41.57 30.49
N LEU A 236 32.97 -41.24 30.41
CA LEU A 236 31.88 -42.18 30.69
C LEU A 236 31.87 -43.36 29.72
N ASN A 237 32.13 -43.12 28.44
CA ASN A 237 32.26 -44.18 27.43
C ASN A 237 33.46 -45.10 27.70
N SER A 238 34.60 -44.54 28.12
CA SER A 238 35.75 -45.33 28.54
C SER A 238 35.44 -46.18 29.78
N GLU A 239 34.76 -45.61 30.78
CA GLU A 239 34.34 -46.33 32.00
C GLU A 239 33.32 -47.43 31.68
N LEU A 240 32.35 -47.17 30.79
CA LEU A 240 31.38 -48.18 30.33
C LEU A 240 32.06 -49.34 29.61
N LYS A 241 33.03 -49.06 28.75
CA LYS A 241 33.80 -50.08 28.03
C LYS A 241 34.57 -50.97 29.00
N GLN A 242 35.31 -50.37 29.92
CA GLN A 242 36.05 -51.10 30.95
C GLN A 242 35.13 -51.93 31.83
N GLU A 243 33.97 -51.39 32.20
CA GLU A 243 33.02 -52.13 33.01
C GLU A 243 32.41 -53.30 32.22
N LYS A 244 32.00 -53.14 30.96
CA LYS A 244 31.46 -54.24 30.11
C LYS A 244 32.49 -55.35 29.84
N GLU A 245 33.76 -55.01 29.73
CA GLU A 245 34.86 -55.97 29.51
C GLU A 245 35.38 -56.60 30.81
N ARG A 246 34.84 -56.21 31.98
CA ARG A 246 35.30 -56.70 33.29
C ARG A 246 35.00 -58.18 33.46
N ASN A 247 36.04 -59.00 33.63
CA ASN A 247 35.87 -60.39 34.02
C ASN A 247 35.31 -60.48 35.45
N LEU A 248 34.17 -61.16 35.59
CA LEU A 248 33.43 -61.24 36.85
C LEU A 248 33.92 -62.35 37.79
N ASN A 249 34.71 -63.30 37.27
CA ASN A 249 35.22 -64.46 38.02
C ASN A 249 34.16 -65.15 38.91
N ASN A 250 32.91 -65.22 38.43
CA ASN A 250 31.73 -65.59 39.20
C ASN A 250 31.29 -67.04 38.99
N LYS A 251 32.15 -67.89 38.41
CA LYS A 251 31.89 -69.32 38.29
C LYS A 251 32.13 -70.04 39.62
N PRO A 252 31.41 -71.13 39.92
CA PRO A 252 31.55 -71.87 41.18
C PRO A 252 33.00 -72.25 41.51
N GLU A 253 33.78 -72.71 40.52
CA GLU A 253 35.18 -73.11 40.71
C GLU A 253 36.11 -71.93 40.98
N GLU A 254 35.81 -70.75 40.42
CA GLU A 254 36.58 -69.52 40.60
C GLU A 254 36.29 -68.92 41.99
N LEU A 255 35.03 -68.95 42.41
CA LEU A 255 34.61 -68.54 43.75
C LEU A 255 35.18 -69.46 44.84
N LEU A 256 35.31 -70.77 44.59
CA LEU A 256 36.00 -71.69 45.50
C LEU A 256 37.50 -71.40 45.57
N LYS A 257 38.14 -71.14 44.42
CA LYS A 257 39.57 -70.77 44.35
C LYS A 257 39.87 -69.41 45.01
N SER A 258 38.88 -68.54 45.19
CA SER A 258 39.03 -67.28 45.90
C SER A 258 39.36 -67.44 47.39
N GLY A 259 39.11 -68.64 47.96
CA GLY A 259 39.41 -68.96 49.35
C GLY A 259 38.32 -68.56 50.36
N ASN A 260 37.29 -67.83 49.93
CA ASN A 260 36.13 -67.45 50.77
C ASN A 260 35.18 -68.61 51.07
N TYR A 261 35.24 -69.65 50.24
CA TYR A 261 34.45 -70.86 50.35
C TYR A 261 35.38 -72.07 50.52
N ARG A 262 35.06 -73.01 51.40
CA ARG A 262 35.88 -74.19 51.68
C ARG A 262 35.06 -75.47 51.56
N VAL A 263 35.62 -76.46 50.89
CA VAL A 263 35.12 -77.84 50.91
C VAL A 263 35.85 -78.59 52.02
N SER A 264 35.12 -79.19 52.95
CA SER A 264 35.68 -79.95 54.05
C SER A 264 36.26 -81.28 53.55
N ASP A 265 37.48 -81.63 53.96
CA ASP A 265 38.04 -82.96 53.68
C ASP A 265 37.45 -83.98 54.68
N LYS A 266 36.56 -84.84 54.17
CA LYS A 266 35.89 -85.90 54.94
C LYS A 266 36.59 -87.25 54.87
N THR A 267 37.72 -87.34 54.18
CA THR A 267 38.43 -88.61 53.97
C THR A 267 38.80 -89.30 55.29
N GLY A 268 39.26 -88.54 56.28
CA GLY A 268 39.56 -89.07 57.61
C GLY A 268 38.33 -89.61 58.35
N GLU A 269 37.20 -88.90 58.27
CA GLU A 269 35.92 -89.30 58.88
C GLU A 269 35.40 -90.60 58.23
N PHE A 270 35.38 -90.67 56.90
CA PHE A 270 34.95 -91.86 56.17
C PHE A 270 35.87 -93.06 56.42
N ASN A 271 37.19 -92.87 56.44
CA ASN A 271 38.14 -93.94 56.77
C ASN A 271 37.92 -94.50 58.18
N ASN A 272 37.59 -93.65 59.15
CA ASN A 272 37.27 -94.09 60.51
C ASN A 272 36.00 -94.96 60.54
N HIS A 273 34.95 -94.57 59.82
CA HIS A 273 33.73 -95.36 59.69
C HIS A 273 33.97 -96.70 58.98
N ILE A 274 34.76 -96.72 57.89
CA ILE A 274 35.14 -97.95 57.18
C ILE A 274 35.90 -98.90 58.10
N ASN A 275 36.84 -98.38 58.89
CA ASN A 275 37.59 -99.19 59.86
C ASN A 275 36.67 -99.74 60.96
N ALA A 276 35.71 -98.95 61.44
CA ALA A 276 34.71 -99.40 62.42
C ALA A 276 33.82 -100.52 61.85
N ILE A 277 33.37 -100.39 60.60
CA ILE A 277 32.64 -101.44 59.87
C ILE A 277 33.49 -102.70 59.76
N LYS A 278 34.75 -102.59 59.33
CA LYS A 278 35.67 -103.73 59.21
C LYS A 278 35.86 -104.46 60.54
N ASN A 279 36.02 -103.72 61.63
CA ASN A 279 36.11 -104.31 62.96
C ASN A 279 34.82 -105.05 63.37
N ALA A 280 33.65 -104.50 63.03
CA ALA A 280 32.36 -105.15 63.27
C ALA A 280 32.20 -106.44 62.43
N VAL A 281 32.62 -106.42 61.15
CA VAL A 281 32.67 -107.61 60.29
C VAL A 281 33.57 -108.70 60.90
N GLU A 282 34.71 -108.31 61.45
CA GLU A 282 35.65 -109.25 62.07
C GLU A 282 35.06 -109.88 63.35
N ARG A 283 34.24 -109.14 64.11
CA ARG A 283 33.47 -109.67 65.25
C ARG A 283 32.40 -110.66 64.79
N VAL A 284 31.65 -110.36 63.74
CA VAL A 284 30.69 -111.29 63.11
C VAL A 284 31.41 -112.58 62.70
N LYS A 285 32.55 -112.48 62.02
CA LYS A 285 33.37 -113.64 61.63
C LYS A 285 33.80 -114.48 62.83
N ASN A 286 34.23 -113.84 63.92
CA ASN A 286 34.60 -114.55 65.15
C ASN A 286 33.40 -115.26 65.79
N ALA A 287 32.23 -114.62 65.83
CA ALA A 287 31.00 -115.23 66.33
C ALA A 287 30.57 -116.45 65.50
N VAL A 288 30.65 -116.37 64.17
CA VAL A 288 30.41 -117.50 63.25
C VAL A 288 31.35 -118.66 63.57
N ASN A 289 32.65 -118.40 63.73
CA ASN A 289 33.65 -119.42 64.04
C ASN A 289 33.39 -120.10 65.39
N GLN A 290 32.86 -119.36 66.36
CA GLN A 290 32.48 -119.88 67.69
C GLN A 290 31.12 -120.58 67.69
N LYS A 291 30.34 -120.47 66.61
CA LYS A 291 28.97 -121.00 66.47
C LYS A 291 28.01 -120.47 67.55
N ASP A 292 28.17 -119.22 67.97
CA ASP A 292 27.32 -118.55 68.96
C ASP A 292 26.33 -117.61 68.25
N LEU A 293 25.04 -117.95 68.32
CA LEU A 293 23.96 -117.20 67.69
C LEU A 293 23.70 -115.85 68.35
N PHE A 294 23.94 -115.70 69.65
CA PHE A 294 23.75 -114.43 70.35
C PHE A 294 24.85 -113.43 69.97
N LEU A 295 26.11 -113.88 69.98
CA LEU A 295 27.24 -113.06 69.51
C LEU A 295 27.13 -112.73 68.02
N LEU A 296 26.49 -113.59 67.23
CA LEU A 296 26.23 -113.33 65.82
C LEU A 296 25.19 -112.22 65.64
N ASP A 297 24.08 -112.26 66.38
CA ASP A 297 23.03 -111.24 66.34
C ASP A 297 23.55 -109.88 66.85
N GLU A 298 24.31 -109.88 67.95
CA GLU A 298 24.97 -108.69 68.47
C GLU A 298 25.97 -108.09 67.47
N GLY A 299 26.80 -108.94 66.83
CA GLY A 299 27.75 -108.51 65.80
C GLY A 299 27.07 -107.96 64.54
N MET A 300 25.93 -108.56 64.12
CA MET A 300 25.15 -108.09 62.98
C MET A 300 24.45 -106.75 63.28
N ASN A 301 23.87 -106.59 64.47
CA ASN A 301 23.29 -105.33 64.93
C ASN A 301 24.36 -104.23 65.01
N GLU A 302 25.56 -104.53 65.52
CA GLU A 302 26.67 -103.57 65.53
C GLU A 302 27.10 -103.17 64.11
N LEU A 303 27.22 -104.15 63.19
CA LEU A 303 27.57 -103.90 61.79
C LEU A 303 26.55 -102.98 61.10
N GLU A 304 25.26 -103.25 61.29
CA GLU A 304 24.18 -102.42 60.74
C GLU A 304 24.22 -100.99 61.31
N LEU A 305 24.49 -100.85 62.61
CA LEU A 305 24.62 -99.54 63.26
C LEU A 305 25.82 -98.76 62.69
N ARG A 306 26.98 -99.40 62.47
CA ARG A 306 28.14 -98.76 61.83
C ARG A 306 27.89 -98.38 60.36
N TYR A 307 27.13 -99.19 59.64
CA TYR A 307 26.73 -98.87 58.26
C TYR A 307 25.80 -97.66 58.20
N ASN A 308 24.84 -97.59 59.13
CA ASN A 308 23.94 -96.44 59.27
C ASN A 308 24.70 -95.17 59.68
N ASP A 309 25.71 -95.26 60.55
CA ASP A 309 26.58 -94.13 60.91
C ASP A 309 27.32 -93.57 59.67
N LEU A 310 27.86 -94.44 58.82
CA LEU A 310 28.50 -94.03 57.56
C LEU A 310 27.48 -93.36 56.61
N GLY A 311 26.28 -93.95 56.47
CA GLY A 311 25.20 -93.37 55.67
C GLY A 311 24.78 -91.98 56.16
N ASN A 312 24.71 -91.79 57.48
CA ASN A 312 24.43 -90.50 58.10
C ASN A 312 25.54 -89.46 57.83
N SER A 313 26.81 -89.86 57.92
CA SER A 313 27.95 -88.98 57.61
C SER A 313 27.96 -88.55 56.13
N ILE A 314 27.73 -89.49 55.20
CA ILE A 314 27.59 -89.19 53.76
C ILE A 314 26.41 -88.23 53.51
N SER A 315 25.26 -88.48 54.13
CA SER A 315 24.07 -87.61 53.98
C SER A 315 24.31 -86.19 54.49
N ARG A 316 24.99 -86.05 55.63
CA ARG A 316 25.41 -84.73 56.16
C ARG A 316 26.35 -84.03 55.20
N PHE A 317 27.34 -84.73 54.64
CA PHE A 317 28.27 -84.14 53.68
C PHE A 317 27.59 -83.73 52.38
N ASN A 318 26.64 -84.52 51.86
CA ASN A 318 25.82 -84.13 50.71
C ASN A 318 24.99 -82.86 51.00
N THR A 319 24.47 -82.72 52.22
CA THR A 319 23.74 -81.51 52.64
C THR A 319 24.68 -80.29 52.74
N GLU A 320 25.90 -80.48 53.26
CA GLU A 320 26.95 -79.44 53.26
C GLU A 320 27.29 -78.99 51.83
N ILE A 321 27.46 -79.93 50.89
CA ILE A 321 27.73 -79.64 49.47
C ILE A 321 26.57 -78.87 48.83
N ALA A 322 25.31 -79.32 49.01
CA ALA A 322 24.15 -78.65 48.43
C ALA A 322 23.96 -77.22 48.98
N GLN A 323 24.25 -77.00 50.27
CA GLN A 323 24.20 -75.67 50.87
C GLN A 323 25.34 -74.77 50.33
N LEU A 324 26.52 -75.33 50.09
CA LEU A 324 27.64 -74.64 49.48
C LEU A 324 27.31 -74.19 48.05
N GLU A 325 26.78 -75.09 47.20
CA GLU A 325 26.32 -74.77 45.84
C GLU A 325 25.30 -73.62 45.85
N LYS A 326 24.33 -73.67 46.75
CA LYS A 326 23.31 -72.61 46.89
C LYS A 326 23.89 -71.26 47.28
N ASN A 327 24.94 -71.23 48.10
CA ASN A 327 25.61 -70.00 48.49
C ASN A 327 26.46 -69.44 47.33
N LEU A 328 27.19 -70.30 46.61
CA LEU A 328 27.96 -69.93 45.42
C LEU A 328 27.06 -69.34 44.33
N ASP A 329 25.89 -69.94 44.09
CA ASP A 329 24.89 -69.44 43.13
C ASP A 329 24.34 -68.06 43.51
N ARG A 330 24.11 -67.82 44.80
CA ARG A 330 23.65 -66.50 45.29
C ARG A 330 24.71 -65.44 45.06
N GLU A 331 25.96 -65.72 45.44
CA GLU A 331 27.04 -64.77 45.26
C GLU A 331 27.33 -64.49 43.78
N SER A 332 27.26 -65.51 42.92
CA SER A 332 27.36 -65.34 41.47
C SER A 332 26.29 -64.39 40.92
N LYS A 333 25.04 -64.55 41.36
CA LYS A 333 23.91 -63.67 40.99
C LYS A 333 24.09 -62.25 41.53
N ASP A 334 24.58 -62.09 42.75
CA ASP A 334 24.80 -60.76 43.34
C ASP A 334 25.91 -60.00 42.61
N ILE A 335 27.00 -60.68 42.23
CA ILE A 335 28.07 -60.12 41.39
C ILE A 335 27.52 -59.69 40.03
N GLN A 336 26.69 -60.53 39.39
CA GLN A 336 26.09 -60.23 38.09
C GLN A 336 25.11 -59.05 38.17
N ASN A 337 24.26 -59.01 39.20
CA ASN A 337 23.29 -57.93 39.40
C ASN A 337 23.97 -56.59 39.69
N SER A 338 25.03 -56.60 40.50
CA SER A 338 25.83 -55.42 40.80
C SER A 338 26.50 -54.86 39.54
N HIS A 339 27.07 -55.74 38.70
CA HIS A 339 27.66 -55.36 37.42
C HIS A 339 26.62 -54.79 36.45
N ASN A 340 25.50 -55.48 36.25
CA ASN A 340 24.42 -55.02 35.36
C ASN A 340 23.85 -53.66 35.79
N LYS A 341 23.70 -53.43 37.11
CA LYS A 341 23.26 -52.14 37.66
C LYS A 341 24.25 -51.02 37.33
N LYS A 342 25.55 -51.28 37.51
CA LYS A 342 26.60 -50.30 37.20
C LYS A 342 26.68 -49.98 35.70
N VAL A 343 26.50 -50.98 34.83
CA VAL A 343 26.39 -50.78 33.37
C VAL A 343 25.19 -49.90 33.04
N SER A 344 24.00 -50.20 33.60
CA SER A 344 22.79 -49.41 33.36
C SER A 344 22.89 -47.97 33.87
N ASP A 345 23.54 -47.74 35.01
CA ASP A 345 23.76 -46.39 35.56
C ASP A 345 24.70 -45.57 34.66
N LEU A 346 25.74 -46.19 34.10
CA LEU A 346 26.66 -45.55 33.15
C LEU A 346 25.96 -45.21 31.82
N GLU A 347 25.16 -46.14 31.27
CA GLU A 347 24.37 -45.92 30.04
C GLU A 347 23.37 -44.76 30.22
N ARG A 348 22.71 -44.68 31.38
CA ARG A 348 21.80 -43.57 31.68
C ARG A 348 22.53 -42.22 31.73
N ARG A 349 23.69 -42.16 32.38
CA ARG A 349 24.48 -40.92 32.47
C ARG A 349 24.99 -40.46 31.11
N ILE A 350 25.39 -41.40 30.25
CA ILE A 350 25.78 -41.10 28.86
C ILE A 350 24.62 -40.44 28.11
N TYR A 351 23.42 -41.03 28.19
CA TYR A 351 22.22 -40.48 27.55
C TYR A 351 21.84 -39.08 28.06
N GLU A 352 21.98 -38.82 29.36
CA GLU A 352 21.74 -37.49 29.95
C GLU A 352 22.72 -36.44 29.38
N VAL A 353 24.01 -36.77 29.26
CA VAL A 353 25.03 -35.87 28.67
C VAL A 353 24.78 -35.62 27.17
N GLU A 354 24.41 -36.65 26.40
CA GLU A 354 24.05 -36.50 24.98
C GLU A 354 22.85 -35.56 24.79
N LYS A 355 21.84 -35.70 25.64
CA LYS A 355 20.64 -34.85 25.62
C LYS A 355 20.97 -33.37 25.90
N ASP A 356 21.91 -33.10 26.80
CA ASP A 356 22.32 -31.74 27.14
C ASP A 356 23.08 -31.07 25.98
N ILE A 357 23.94 -31.83 25.29
CA ILE A 357 24.61 -31.38 24.06
C ILE A 357 23.56 -31.03 22.98
N ASP A 358 22.60 -31.91 22.73
CA ASP A 358 21.54 -31.69 21.74
C ASP A 358 20.66 -30.47 22.06
N ALA A 359 20.34 -30.23 23.33
CA ALA A 359 19.53 -29.11 23.77
C ALA A 359 20.22 -27.76 23.48
N LYS A 360 21.54 -27.67 23.72
CA LYS A 360 22.33 -26.47 23.41
C LYS A 360 22.34 -26.18 21.90
N HIS A 361 22.49 -27.20 21.05
CA HIS A 361 22.44 -27.04 19.60
C HIS A 361 21.05 -26.61 19.09
N LYS A 362 19.96 -27.16 19.65
CA LYS A 362 18.58 -26.77 19.30
C LYS A 362 18.26 -25.31 19.65
N GLY A 363 18.73 -24.83 20.80
CA GLY A 363 18.55 -23.43 21.21
C GLY A 363 19.13 -22.45 20.18
N LEU A 364 20.38 -22.68 19.78
CA LEU A 364 21.08 -21.83 18.81
C LEU A 364 20.40 -21.82 17.43
N SER A 365 19.88 -22.97 16.99
CA SER A 365 19.13 -23.08 15.73
C SER A 365 17.79 -22.33 15.76
N SER A 366 17.11 -22.30 16.91
CA SER A 366 15.85 -21.58 17.09
C SER A 366 16.07 -20.06 17.06
N ASP A 367 17.11 -19.58 17.73
CA ASP A 367 17.46 -18.15 17.77
C ASP A 367 17.85 -17.65 16.38
N LEU A 368 18.58 -18.46 15.62
CA LEU A 368 18.95 -18.16 14.24
C LEU A 368 17.71 -18.01 13.33
N ALA A 369 16.78 -18.96 13.39
CA ALA A 369 15.56 -18.93 12.59
C ALA A 369 14.68 -17.71 12.92
N SER A 370 14.57 -17.35 14.20
CA SER A 370 13.84 -16.16 14.66
C SER A 370 14.45 -14.86 14.10
N ALA A 371 15.78 -14.73 14.16
CA ALA A 371 16.47 -13.53 13.65
C ALA A 371 16.40 -13.40 12.12
N GLU A 372 16.46 -14.51 11.38
CA GLU A 372 16.27 -14.51 9.92
C GLU A 372 14.82 -14.18 9.52
N ASP A 373 13.83 -14.67 10.27
CA ASP A 373 12.41 -14.36 10.04
C ASP A 373 12.10 -12.88 10.25
N ILE A 374 12.60 -12.26 11.34
CA ILE A 374 12.43 -10.82 11.58
C ILE A 374 13.02 -9.99 10.42
N ASN A 375 14.18 -10.39 9.87
CA ASN A 375 14.75 -9.71 8.72
C ASN A 375 13.86 -9.80 7.47
N LEU A 376 13.23 -10.95 7.25
CA LEU A 376 12.29 -11.12 6.15
C LEU A 376 11.04 -10.27 6.36
N GLN A 377 10.50 -10.23 7.57
CA GLN A 377 9.35 -9.40 7.93
C GLN A 377 9.64 -7.91 7.76
N ILE A 378 10.82 -7.41 8.19
CA ILE A 378 11.23 -6.02 7.94
C ILE A 378 11.28 -5.71 6.44
N LYS A 379 11.82 -6.62 5.61
CA LYS A 379 11.87 -6.42 4.14
C LYS A 379 10.47 -6.39 3.52
N ASN A 380 9.59 -7.28 3.96
CA ASN A 380 8.20 -7.35 3.48
C ASN A 380 7.43 -6.09 3.88
N GLU A 381 7.56 -5.65 5.13
CA GLU A 381 6.86 -4.47 5.62
C GLU A 381 7.43 -3.18 5.00
N LYS A 382 8.74 -3.12 4.73
CA LYS A 382 9.34 -2.06 3.90
C LYS A 382 8.64 -1.99 2.55
N GLN A 383 8.51 -3.11 1.84
CA GLN A 383 7.87 -3.14 0.52
C GLN A 383 6.40 -2.71 0.61
N SER A 384 5.67 -3.20 1.61
CA SER A 384 4.29 -2.79 1.93
C SER A 384 4.16 -1.27 2.11
N CYS A 385 5.08 -0.63 2.84
CA CYS A 385 5.11 0.83 3.00
C CYS A 385 5.31 1.54 1.64
N LEU A 386 6.26 1.07 0.84
CA LEU A 386 6.57 1.67 -0.47
C LEU A 386 5.41 1.53 -1.45
N ASP A 387 4.78 0.36 -1.49
CA ASP A 387 3.62 0.11 -2.34
C ASP A 387 2.43 1.00 -1.96
N ASN A 388 2.22 1.23 -0.66
CA ASN A 388 1.19 2.15 -0.18
C ASN A 388 1.49 3.60 -0.60
N ILE A 389 2.74 4.06 -0.48
CA ILE A 389 3.16 5.39 -0.95
C ILE A 389 2.93 5.54 -2.46
N GLU A 390 3.33 4.55 -3.25
CA GLU A 390 3.16 4.57 -4.71
C GLU A 390 1.69 4.55 -5.12
N SER A 391 0.85 3.80 -4.40
CA SER A 391 -0.61 3.80 -4.59
C SER A 391 -1.23 5.18 -4.35
N ILE A 392 -0.81 5.88 -3.28
CA ILE A 392 -1.26 7.25 -2.99
C ILE A 392 -0.83 8.20 -4.12
N LYS A 393 0.43 8.13 -4.54
CA LYS A 393 0.98 8.94 -5.63
C LYS A 393 0.24 8.74 -6.96
N ASN A 394 -0.02 7.50 -7.35
CA ASN A 394 -0.76 7.20 -8.58
C ASN A 394 -2.17 7.81 -8.58
N LYS A 395 -2.83 7.77 -7.42
CA LYS A 395 -4.11 8.44 -7.24
C LYS A 395 -4.00 9.96 -7.38
N GLU A 396 -3.03 10.58 -6.72
CA GLU A 396 -2.80 12.04 -6.80
C GLU A 396 -2.47 12.50 -8.24
N LEU A 397 -1.68 11.72 -8.99
CA LEU A 397 -1.42 12.00 -10.41
C LEU A 397 -2.68 11.91 -11.27
N THR A 398 -3.56 10.94 -10.98
CA THR A 398 -4.86 10.80 -11.66
C THR A 398 -5.76 12.00 -11.35
N ASP A 399 -5.82 12.42 -10.09
CA ASP A 399 -6.59 13.56 -9.64
C ASP A 399 -6.04 14.87 -10.25
N LEU A 400 -4.72 15.02 -10.38
CA LEU A 400 -4.08 16.14 -11.08
C LEU A 400 -4.44 16.18 -12.56
N GLN A 401 -4.40 15.04 -13.26
CA GLN A 401 -4.83 14.98 -14.67
C GLN A 401 -6.31 15.35 -14.82
N SER A 402 -7.16 14.86 -13.92
CA SER A 402 -8.58 15.22 -13.88
C SER A 402 -8.75 16.73 -13.67
N PHE A 403 -8.00 17.32 -12.74
CA PHE A 403 -8.00 18.76 -12.50
C PHE A 403 -7.61 19.54 -13.77
N PHE A 404 -6.51 19.16 -14.45
CA PHE A 404 -6.09 19.83 -15.67
C PHE A 404 -7.14 19.73 -16.78
N ASN A 405 -7.75 18.56 -16.98
CA ASN A 405 -8.75 18.36 -18.02
C ASN A 405 -10.03 19.17 -17.77
N ASN A 406 -10.36 19.42 -16.51
CA ASN A 406 -11.62 20.00 -16.09
C ASN A 406 -11.56 21.52 -15.86
N TYR A 407 -10.44 22.02 -15.32
CA TYR A 407 -10.35 23.40 -14.81
C TYR A 407 -9.27 24.25 -15.51
N THR A 408 -8.55 23.68 -16.47
CA THR A 408 -7.49 24.39 -17.19
C THR A 408 -7.63 24.24 -18.70
N ILE A 409 -6.92 25.09 -19.43
CA ILE A 409 -6.77 25.01 -20.88
C ILE A 409 -5.32 24.72 -21.23
N GLU A 410 -5.10 23.95 -22.30
CA GLU A 410 -3.77 23.64 -22.82
C GLU A 410 -3.28 24.79 -23.71
N ILE A 411 -2.48 25.67 -23.14
CA ILE A 411 -1.94 26.84 -23.82
C ILE A 411 -0.66 27.30 -23.13
N LYS A 412 0.34 27.68 -23.92
CA LYS A 412 1.52 28.40 -23.43
C LYS A 412 1.19 29.88 -23.38
N THR A 413 1.12 30.44 -22.18
CA THR A 413 0.77 31.85 -21.97
C THR A 413 1.49 32.43 -20.75
N GLN A 414 1.56 33.75 -20.68
CA GLN A 414 1.93 34.47 -19.47
C GLN A 414 0.67 34.80 -18.66
N ASN A 415 0.86 35.35 -17.46
CA ASN A 415 -0.24 35.89 -16.66
C ASN A 415 -0.78 37.17 -17.33
N ILE A 416 -1.87 37.04 -18.09
CA ILE A 416 -2.40 38.11 -18.94
C ILE A 416 -3.91 38.21 -18.81
N VAL A 417 -4.43 39.39 -19.10
CA VAL A 417 -5.88 39.60 -19.28
C VAL A 417 -6.20 39.52 -20.75
N VAL A 418 -7.12 38.63 -21.09
CA VAL A 418 -7.76 38.50 -22.39
C VAL A 418 -9.24 38.87 -22.29
N GLY A 419 -10.01 38.78 -23.37
CA GLY A 419 -11.45 38.93 -23.22
C GLY A 419 -12.26 38.30 -24.33
N ILE A 420 -13.42 37.77 -23.95
CA ILE A 420 -14.34 37.00 -24.79
C ILE A 420 -15.28 37.99 -25.47
N PRO A 421 -15.38 38.04 -26.82
CA PRO A 421 -16.28 38.95 -27.50
C PRO A 421 -17.73 38.56 -27.19
N ILE A 422 -18.59 39.57 -27.06
CA ILE A 422 -20.03 39.43 -26.89
C ILE A 422 -20.67 40.45 -27.82
N PHE A 423 -21.64 40.00 -28.62
CA PHE A 423 -22.53 40.91 -29.33
C PHE A 423 -23.76 41.17 -28.48
N ILE A 424 -24.15 42.43 -28.36
CA ILE A 424 -25.38 42.83 -27.67
C ILE A 424 -26.34 43.42 -28.69
N PHE A 425 -27.51 42.81 -28.81
CA PHE A 425 -28.62 43.31 -29.63
C PHE A 425 -29.63 44.03 -28.74
N TYR A 426 -29.87 45.32 -29.00
CA TYR A 426 -30.75 46.16 -28.19
C TYR A 426 -32.12 46.22 -28.86
N PHE A 427 -33.07 45.43 -28.36
CA PHE A 427 -34.45 45.43 -28.84
C PHE A 427 -35.22 46.56 -28.17
N VAL A 428 -35.98 47.30 -28.97
CA VAL A 428 -36.79 48.42 -28.52
C VAL A 428 -38.25 48.03 -28.49
N ASP A 429 -38.95 48.39 -27.41
CA ASP A 429 -40.40 48.27 -27.36
C ASP A 429 -41.02 49.22 -28.40
N PRO A 430 -41.78 48.72 -29.39
CA PRO A 430 -42.37 49.53 -30.44
C PRO A 430 -43.37 50.58 -29.90
N ASN A 431 -43.89 50.41 -28.69
CA ASN A 431 -44.85 51.34 -28.09
C ASN A 431 -44.17 52.47 -27.32
N THR A 432 -43.00 52.23 -26.73
CA THR A 432 -42.34 53.19 -25.83
C THR A 432 -41.04 53.76 -26.38
N ASN A 433 -40.51 53.21 -27.48
CA ASN A 433 -39.21 53.54 -28.08
C ASN A 433 -38.03 53.44 -27.08
N LYS A 434 -38.21 52.73 -25.96
CA LYS A 434 -37.15 52.43 -24.99
C LYS A 434 -36.62 51.01 -25.20
N THR A 435 -35.34 50.80 -24.87
CA THR A 435 -34.75 49.44 -24.88
C THR A 435 -35.56 48.53 -23.96
N ALA A 436 -36.27 47.58 -24.55
CA ALA A 436 -37.01 46.54 -23.85
C ALA A 436 -36.07 45.42 -23.38
N GLU A 437 -35.05 45.11 -24.18
CA GLU A 437 -34.18 43.96 -23.93
C GLU A 437 -32.80 44.12 -24.56
N ARG A 438 -31.78 43.78 -23.79
CA ARG A 438 -30.40 43.60 -24.25
C ARG A 438 -30.15 42.11 -24.40
N ALA A 439 -30.02 41.62 -25.62
CA ALA A 439 -29.77 40.20 -25.87
C ALA A 439 -28.26 39.98 -26.07
N PRO A 440 -27.49 39.58 -25.03
CA PRO A 440 -26.11 39.19 -25.20
C PRO A 440 -26.02 37.83 -25.89
N VAL A 441 -25.23 37.79 -26.95
CA VAL A 441 -24.93 36.58 -27.69
C VAL A 441 -23.44 36.31 -27.62
N LEU A 442 -23.14 35.16 -27.05
CA LEU A 442 -21.79 34.63 -26.98
C LEU A 442 -21.35 34.13 -28.36
N PRO A 443 -20.04 34.08 -28.58
CA PRO A 443 -19.50 33.74 -29.87
C PRO A 443 -19.77 32.27 -30.24
N LEU A 444 -20.06 31.98 -31.51
CA LEU A 444 -20.16 30.63 -32.08
C LEU A 444 -18.88 30.19 -32.78
N LEU A 445 -18.35 29.01 -32.44
CA LEU A 445 -17.19 28.43 -33.11
C LEU A 445 -17.59 27.77 -34.44
N ILE A 446 -16.71 27.85 -35.43
CA ILE A 446 -16.80 27.08 -36.67
C ILE A 446 -15.60 26.15 -36.75
N GLU A 447 -15.86 24.85 -36.90
CA GLU A 447 -14.83 23.82 -37.03
C GLU A 447 -15.15 22.96 -38.25
N LYS A 448 -14.18 22.85 -39.17
CA LYS A 448 -14.31 22.10 -40.44
C LYS A 448 -15.56 22.49 -41.25
N GLY A 449 -15.84 23.80 -41.32
CA GLY A 449 -16.96 24.37 -42.07
C GLY A 449 -18.34 24.15 -41.45
N LYS A 450 -18.42 23.63 -40.21
CA LYS A 450 -19.68 23.47 -39.48
C LYS A 450 -19.71 24.34 -38.24
N ILE A 451 -20.87 24.94 -37.99
CA ILE A 451 -21.15 25.64 -36.75
C ILE A 451 -21.10 24.62 -35.62
N GLN A 452 -20.15 24.80 -34.72
CA GLN A 452 -20.09 24.08 -33.45
C GLN A 452 -21.09 24.74 -32.52
N ARG A 453 -22.37 24.38 -32.68
CA ARG A 453 -23.43 24.78 -31.74
C ARG A 453 -23.13 24.13 -30.41
N THR A 454 -22.60 24.91 -29.49
CA THR A 454 -22.06 24.45 -28.22
C THR A 454 -23.14 24.19 -27.18
N LYS A 455 -22.88 23.21 -26.31
CA LYS A 455 -23.65 22.83 -25.12
C LYS A 455 -23.58 23.89 -24.00
N ILE A 456 -23.66 25.19 -24.31
CA ILE A 456 -23.80 26.20 -23.26
C ILE A 456 -25.12 25.91 -22.55
N THR A 457 -25.04 25.65 -21.25
CA THR A 457 -26.25 25.35 -20.48
C THR A 457 -27.21 26.54 -20.59
N GLU A 458 -28.50 26.26 -20.72
CA GLU A 458 -29.53 27.30 -20.67
C GLU A 458 -29.41 28.16 -19.40
N LYS A 459 -28.94 27.54 -18.30
CA LYS A 459 -28.60 28.22 -17.05
C LYS A 459 -27.57 29.33 -17.25
N PHE A 460 -26.42 29.05 -17.89
CA PHE A 460 -25.40 30.05 -18.14
C PHE A 460 -25.92 31.22 -18.99
N ARG A 461 -26.64 30.93 -20.08
CA ARG A 461 -27.22 31.97 -20.94
C ARG A 461 -28.21 32.86 -20.19
N ARG A 462 -29.03 32.25 -19.33
CA ARG A 462 -29.97 32.97 -18.47
C ARG A 462 -29.27 33.83 -17.43
N GLU A 463 -28.17 33.38 -16.84
CA GLU A 463 -27.34 34.18 -15.93
C GLU A 463 -26.79 35.43 -16.64
N LEU A 464 -26.17 35.24 -17.81
CA LEU A 464 -25.63 36.33 -18.63
C LEU A 464 -26.72 37.34 -19.04
N HIS A 465 -27.86 36.83 -19.52
CA HIS A 465 -29.00 37.65 -19.90
C HIS A 465 -29.58 38.43 -18.70
N ASN A 466 -29.76 37.78 -17.55
CA ASN A 466 -30.24 38.44 -16.34
C ASN A 466 -29.28 39.54 -15.89
N LEU A 467 -27.97 39.31 -15.97
CA LEU A 467 -26.97 40.30 -15.61
C LEU A 467 -27.13 41.58 -16.45
N MET A 468 -27.32 41.45 -17.77
CA MET A 468 -27.45 42.62 -18.66
C MET A 468 -28.87 43.24 -18.73
N ASN A 469 -29.87 42.65 -18.08
CA ASN A 469 -31.26 43.16 -18.12
C ASN A 469 -31.88 43.46 -16.76
N LYS A 470 -31.36 42.88 -15.67
CA LYS A 470 -31.96 42.99 -14.32
C LYS A 470 -31.01 43.59 -13.30
N TYR A 471 -29.71 43.44 -13.48
CA TYR A 471 -28.74 44.04 -12.57
C TYR A 471 -28.47 45.47 -13.02
N THR A 472 -29.19 46.43 -12.41
CA THR A 472 -29.18 47.86 -12.75
C THR A 472 -27.80 48.40 -13.08
N PRO A 473 -26.76 48.12 -12.28
CA PRO A 473 -25.46 48.68 -12.59
C PRO A 473 -24.90 48.17 -13.93
N MET A 474 -25.01 46.87 -14.23
CA MET A 474 -24.58 46.35 -15.53
C MET A 474 -25.44 46.89 -16.67
N VAL A 475 -26.75 47.05 -16.44
CA VAL A 475 -27.66 47.67 -17.41
C VAL A 475 -27.18 49.07 -17.79
N ASP A 476 -26.84 49.89 -16.80
CA ASP A 476 -26.37 51.26 -17.02
C ASP A 476 -25.05 51.30 -17.78
N LEU A 477 -24.12 50.38 -17.46
CA LEU A 477 -22.84 50.24 -18.17
C LEU A 477 -23.06 49.88 -19.64
N VAL A 478 -23.82 48.82 -19.92
CA VAL A 478 -23.99 48.36 -21.30
C VAL A 478 -24.85 49.31 -22.13
N GLU A 479 -25.76 50.09 -21.52
CA GLU A 479 -26.46 51.15 -22.26
C GLU A 479 -25.56 52.31 -22.61
N LYS A 480 -24.82 52.83 -21.63
CA LYS A 480 -23.92 53.98 -21.83
C LYS A 480 -22.83 53.68 -22.85
N GLU A 481 -22.17 52.53 -22.72
CA GLU A 481 -21.11 52.14 -23.63
C GLU A 481 -21.65 51.60 -24.96
N GLY A 482 -22.83 50.97 -24.96
CA GLY A 482 -23.52 50.55 -26.19
C GLY A 482 -23.98 51.72 -27.07
N GLU A 483 -24.35 52.86 -26.46
CA GLU A 483 -24.63 54.09 -27.19
C GLU A 483 -23.38 54.64 -27.89
N LYS A 484 -22.26 54.72 -27.17
CA LYS A 484 -20.98 55.19 -27.74
C LYS A 484 -20.41 54.22 -28.79
N GLY A 485 -20.65 52.93 -28.60
CA GLY A 485 -20.11 51.83 -29.39
C GLY A 485 -21.10 51.25 -30.40
N ASN A 486 -22.05 52.04 -30.89
CA ASN A 486 -23.09 51.56 -31.80
C ASN A 486 -22.51 51.24 -33.20
N LEU A 487 -22.42 49.95 -33.50
CA LEU A 487 -21.92 49.47 -34.80
C LEU A 487 -22.85 49.85 -35.95
N MET A 488 -24.14 50.09 -35.70
CA MET A 488 -25.07 50.51 -36.75
C MET A 488 -24.79 51.91 -37.28
N GLU A 489 -24.12 52.76 -36.50
CA GLU A 489 -23.67 54.08 -36.95
C GLU A 489 -22.32 54.01 -37.69
N ALA A 490 -21.43 53.12 -37.27
CA ALA A 490 -20.12 52.93 -37.90
C ALA A 490 -20.22 52.22 -39.26
N ILE A 491 -21.20 51.31 -39.41
CA ILE A 491 -21.40 50.50 -40.61
C ILE A 491 -22.60 51.05 -41.38
N LYS A 492 -22.36 51.77 -42.49
CA LYS A 492 -23.45 52.22 -43.38
C LYS A 492 -24.20 51.03 -43.99
N ASN A 493 -25.55 51.11 -44.10
CA ASN A 493 -26.43 50.09 -44.70
C ASN A 493 -26.21 48.68 -44.08
N VAL A 494 -26.30 48.60 -42.74
CA VAL A 494 -26.09 47.36 -41.98
C VAL A 494 -27.01 46.24 -42.43
N ASP A 495 -28.29 46.55 -42.67
CA ASP A 495 -29.31 45.64 -43.17
C ASP A 495 -28.84 44.87 -44.43
N THR A 496 -28.44 45.61 -45.47
CA THR A 496 -28.00 45.03 -46.75
C THR A 496 -26.69 44.27 -46.58
N GLN A 497 -25.74 44.81 -45.80
CA GLN A 497 -24.45 44.16 -45.55
C GLN A 497 -24.58 42.88 -44.72
N LEU A 498 -25.55 42.79 -43.81
CA LEU A 498 -25.86 41.56 -43.09
C LEU A 498 -26.52 40.53 -44.00
N GLU A 499 -27.36 40.94 -44.95
CA GLU A 499 -27.91 40.02 -45.94
C GLU A 499 -26.79 39.41 -46.80
N ASP A 500 -25.83 40.23 -47.26
CA ASP A 500 -24.65 39.78 -48.00
C ASP A 500 -23.79 38.84 -47.15
N ALA A 501 -23.58 39.15 -45.87
CA ALA A 501 -22.87 38.26 -44.95
C ALA A 501 -23.57 36.90 -44.78
N VAL A 502 -24.91 36.87 -44.69
CA VAL A 502 -25.66 35.60 -44.65
C VAL A 502 -25.49 34.81 -45.96
N ASN A 503 -25.48 35.50 -47.11
CA ASN A 503 -25.18 34.86 -48.40
C ASN A 503 -23.76 34.29 -48.43
N ASP A 504 -22.77 35.02 -47.94
CA ASP A 504 -21.37 34.59 -47.88
C ASP A 504 -21.21 33.34 -47.01
N LEU A 505 -21.81 33.33 -45.82
CA LEU A 505 -21.83 32.16 -44.94
C LEU A 505 -22.50 30.94 -45.59
N ARG A 506 -23.55 31.16 -46.40
CA ARG A 506 -24.19 30.09 -47.21
C ARG A 506 -23.26 29.59 -48.31
N MET A 507 -22.60 30.49 -49.04
CA MET A 507 -21.67 30.15 -50.12
C MET A 507 -20.45 29.38 -49.59
N GLN A 508 -19.99 29.71 -48.39
CA GLN A 508 -18.95 29.00 -47.64
C GLN A 508 -19.43 27.67 -47.04
N LYS A 509 -20.70 27.28 -47.27
CA LYS A 509 -21.34 26.07 -46.74
C LYS A 509 -21.39 25.97 -45.21
N ILE A 510 -21.28 27.11 -44.53
CA ILE A 510 -21.44 27.21 -43.07
C ILE A 510 -22.93 27.16 -42.71
N LEU A 511 -23.78 27.81 -43.52
CA LEU A 511 -25.24 27.78 -43.40
C LEU A 511 -25.87 26.95 -44.52
N SER A 512 -26.92 26.18 -44.19
CA SER A 512 -27.77 25.59 -45.22
C SER A 512 -28.63 26.66 -45.91
N LYS A 513 -29.12 26.37 -47.12
CA LYS A 513 -30.03 27.27 -47.85
C LYS A 513 -31.25 27.67 -47.00
N LYS A 514 -31.87 26.68 -46.33
CA LYS A 514 -33.05 26.91 -45.48
C LYS A 514 -32.74 27.83 -44.29
N GLU A 515 -31.60 27.64 -43.64
CA GLU A 515 -31.18 28.49 -42.51
C GLU A 515 -30.86 29.91 -42.96
N ALA A 516 -30.20 30.06 -44.11
CA ALA A 516 -29.90 31.37 -44.68
C ALA A 516 -31.19 32.12 -45.07
N ASP A 517 -32.13 31.46 -45.76
CA ASP A 517 -33.40 32.08 -46.18
C ASP A 517 -34.23 32.53 -44.95
N GLN A 518 -34.31 31.69 -43.91
CA GLN A 518 -34.99 32.04 -42.67
C GLN A 518 -34.29 33.19 -41.92
N ALA A 519 -32.96 33.18 -41.85
CA ALA A 519 -32.19 34.23 -41.20
C ALA A 519 -32.42 35.59 -41.87
N LYS A 520 -32.37 35.63 -43.21
CA LYS A 520 -32.65 36.86 -43.98
C LYS A 520 -34.03 37.42 -43.72
N GLU A 521 -35.06 36.57 -43.77
CA GLU A 521 -36.44 36.99 -43.51
C GLU A 521 -36.57 37.63 -42.12
N VAL A 522 -35.95 37.03 -41.10
CA VAL A 522 -36.03 37.57 -39.73
C VAL A 522 -35.16 38.81 -39.57
N ILE A 523 -33.94 38.85 -40.12
CA ILE A 523 -33.02 39.99 -40.02
C ILE A 523 -33.63 41.23 -40.67
N ASN A 524 -34.19 41.13 -41.88
CA ASN A 524 -34.86 42.25 -42.56
C ASN A 524 -36.06 42.78 -41.75
N ASN A 525 -36.69 41.91 -40.95
CA ASN A 525 -37.80 42.29 -40.09
C ASN A 525 -37.36 42.93 -38.77
N ILE A 526 -36.14 42.73 -38.28
CA ILE A 526 -35.71 43.22 -36.96
C ILE A 526 -34.63 44.29 -37.00
N VAL A 527 -33.79 44.34 -38.04
CA VAL A 527 -32.77 45.40 -38.22
C VAL A 527 -33.41 46.57 -38.99
N TRP A 528 -32.96 47.79 -38.68
CA TRP A 528 -33.36 49.02 -39.39
C TRP A 528 -32.48 49.29 -40.59
#